data_AF-A0A317J918-F1
#
_entry.id   AF-A0A317J918-F1
#
_cell.length_a   1.000
_cell.length_b   1.000
_cell.length_c   1.000
_cell.angle_alpha   90.00
_cell.angle_beta   90.00
_cell.angle_gamma   90.00
#
_symmetry.space_group_name_H-M   'P 1'
#
loop_
_entity.id
_entity.type
_entity.pdbx_description
1 polymer ?
#
loop_
_entity_poly.entity_id
_entity_poly.type
_entity_poly.pdbx_seq_one_letter_code
_entity_poly.pdbx_strand_id
1 'polypeptide(L)' 'MMQLPGAVKEEQLPDGSTARQCVFTPHSIRATTATLLLDAGVDIIKVKELLGHRHVTTTQIYDKRRRSTAESASHLLAI' A
#
# COMPACT_ATOMS: atom_id res chain seq x y z
N MET A 1 -12.89 15.54 15.89
CA MET A 1 -12.40 14.77 14.72
C MET A 1 -12.44 13.29 15.11
N MET A 2 -13.20 12.48 14.37
CA MET A 2 -13.36 11.05 14.67
C MET A 2 -12.05 10.33 14.34
N GLN A 3 -11.37 9.77 15.34
CA GLN A 3 -10.20 8.93 15.11
C GLN A 3 -10.66 7.55 14.61
N LEU A 4 -10.01 7.02 13.56
CA LEU A 4 -10.29 5.68 13.06
C LEU A 4 -9.80 4.64 14.09
N PRO A 5 -10.62 3.64 14.46
CA PRO A 5 -10.20 2.61 15.41
C PRO A 5 -8.97 1.87 14.89
N GLY A 6 -7.94 1.73 15.73
CA GLY A 6 -6.67 1.07 15.39
C GLY A 6 -5.65 1.92 14.62
N ALA A 7 -5.95 3.19 14.32
CA ALA A 7 -5.03 4.08 13.61
C ALA A 7 -3.88 4.62 14.46
N VAL A 8 -3.99 4.53 15.79
CA VAL A 8 -2.99 5.02 16.74
C VAL A 8 -2.53 3.88 17.62
N LYS A 9 -1.21 3.70 17.71
CA LYS A 9 -0.57 2.86 18.74
C LYS A 9 -0.22 3.74 19.92
N GLU A 10 -0.61 3.31 21.10
CA GLU A 10 -0.27 3.96 22.36
C GLU A 10 0.79 3.11 23.06
N GLU A 11 1.91 3.73 23.38
CA GLU A 11 3.03 3.09 24.08
C GLU A 11 3.32 3.87 25.35
N GLN A 12 3.43 3.17 26.48
CA GLN A 12 3.77 3.77 27.76
C GLN A 12 5.28 3.80 27.90
N LEU A 13 5.85 5.01 28.01
CA LEU A 13 7.28 5.23 28.14
C LEU A 13 7.75 4.99 29.59
N PRO A 14 9.05 4.72 29.82
CA PRO A 14 9.59 4.43 31.15
C PRO A 14 9.41 5.55 32.19
N ASP A 15 9.17 6.79 31.73
CA ASP A 15 8.92 7.97 32.56
C ASP A 15 7.45 8.13 32.97
N GLY A 16 6.58 7.20 32.57
CA GLY A 16 5.14 7.23 32.84
C GLY A 16 4.33 8.05 31.85
N SER A 17 4.96 8.68 30.84
CA SER A 17 4.26 9.39 29.76
C SER A 17 3.72 8.42 28.70
N THR A 18 2.66 8.82 27.99
CA THR A 18 2.06 8.03 26.91
C THR A 18 2.44 8.62 25.56
N ALA A 19 3.18 7.87 24.75
CA ALA A 19 3.44 8.19 23.36
C ALA A 19 2.29 7.67 22.48
N ARG A 20 1.78 8.52 21.60
CA ARG A 20 0.73 8.17 20.62
C ARG A 20 1.31 8.27 19.23
N GLN A 21 1.42 7.14 18.53
CA GLN A 21 1.97 7.07 17.19
C GLN A 21 0.88 6.70 16.19
N CYS A 22 0.69 7.54 15.17
CA CYS A 22 -0.15 7.17 14.04
C CYS A 22 0.51 6.03 13.25
N VAL A 23 -0.22 4.93 13.06
CA VAL A 23 0.23 3.76 12.30
C VAL A 23 0.27 4.06 10.80
N PHE A 24 -0.59 4.98 10.34
CA PHE A 24 -0.63 5.40 8.96
C PHE A 24 0.29 6.59 8.72
N THR A 25 1.12 6.48 7.71
CA THR A 25 2.00 7.56 7.25
C THR A 25 1.48 8.12 5.92
N PRO A 26 1.94 9.29 5.46
CA PRO A 26 1.65 9.77 4.11
C PRO A 26 1.97 8.72 3.02
N HIS A 27 2.99 7.89 3.26
CA HIS A 27 3.34 6.80 2.36
C HIS A 27 2.27 5.70 2.32
N SER A 28 1.57 5.44 3.43
CA SER A 28 0.46 4.48 3.50
C SER A 28 -0.68 4.87 2.56
N ILE A 29 -1.05 6.15 2.53
CA ILE A 29 -2.08 6.65 1.61
C ILE A 29 -1.64 6.48 0.16
N ARG A 30 -0.39 6.85 -0.15
CA ARG A 30 0.17 6.70 -1.50
C ARG A 30 0.15 5.24 -1.97
N ALA A 31 0.53 4.32 -1.09
CA ALA A 31 0.50 2.88 -1.37
C ALA A 31 -0.92 2.38 -1.64
N THR A 32 -1.89 2.79 -0.82
CA THR A 32 -3.30 2.44 -0.99
C THR A 32 -3.86 2.95 -2.31
N THR A 33 -3.64 4.23 -2.64
CA THR A 33 -4.08 4.82 -3.91
C THR A 33 -3.48 4.10 -5.11
N ALA A 34 -2.17 3.83 -5.10
CA ALA A 34 -1.50 3.12 -6.18
C ALA A 34 -2.08 1.70 -6.37
N THR A 35 -2.25 0.95 -5.27
CA THR A 35 -2.78 -0.41 -5.30
C THR A 35 -4.19 -0.43 -5.85
N LEU A 36 -5.09 0.44 -5.35
CA LEU A 36 -6.48 0.49 -5.80
C LEU A 36 -6.62 0.81 -7.30
N LEU A 37 -5.82 1.76 -7.81
CA LEU A 37 -5.86 2.11 -9.23
C LEU A 37 -5.36 0.97 -10.12
N LEU A 38 -4.29 0.28 -9.70
CA LEU A 38 -3.75 -0.85 -10.44
C LEU A 38 -4.71 -2.04 -10.40
N ASP A 39 -5.32 -2.32 -9.26
CA ASP A 39 -6.33 -3.38 -9.12
C ASP A 39 -7.58 -3.09 -9.98
N ALA A 40 -7.97 -1.82 -10.10
CA ALA A 40 -9.04 -1.37 -11.00
C ALA A 40 -8.68 -1.45 -12.50
N GLY A 41 -7.47 -1.91 -12.86
CA GLY A 41 -7.05 -2.07 -14.25
C GLY A 41 -6.45 -0.83 -14.89
N VAL A 42 -6.21 0.25 -14.12
CA VAL A 42 -5.59 1.47 -14.67
C VAL A 42 -4.15 1.18 -15.11
N ASP A 43 -3.78 1.73 -16.26
CA ASP A 43 -2.42 1.64 -16.79
C ASP A 43 -1.39 2.18 -15.78
N ILE A 44 -0.33 1.40 -15.53
CA ILE A 44 0.75 1.75 -14.61
C ILE A 44 1.44 3.08 -14.95
N ILE A 45 1.49 3.46 -16.24
CA ILE A 45 2.02 4.75 -16.66
C ILE A 45 1.10 5.88 -16.20
N LYS A 46 -0.22 5.73 -16.34
CA LYS A 46 -1.19 6.71 -15.83
C LYS A 46 -1.11 6.82 -14.31
N VAL A 47 -0.99 5.71 -13.59
CA VAL A 47 -0.82 5.72 -12.13
C VAL A 47 0.48 6.42 -11.72
N LYS A 48 1.58 6.16 -12.42
CA LYS A 48 2.87 6.84 -12.20
C LYS A 48 2.75 8.36 -12.37
N GLU A 49 2.12 8.83 -13.44
CA GLU A 49 1.92 10.27 -13.68
C GLU A 49 1.02 10.91 -12.61
N LEU A 50 -0.08 10.24 -12.22
CA LEU A 50 -0.98 10.70 -11.15
C LEU A 50 -0.28 10.82 -9.79
N LEU A 51 0.69 9.94 -9.50
CA LEU A 51 1.46 9.96 -8.27
C LEU A 51 2.72 10.83 -8.36
N GLY A 52 3.00 11.43 -9.53
CA GLY A 52 4.18 12.27 -9.75
C GLY A 52 5.52 11.52 -9.65
N HIS A 53 5.52 10.22 -9.92
CA HIS A 53 6.73 9.40 -9.83
C HIS A 53 7.65 9.64 -11.02
N ARG A 54 8.94 9.92 -10.79
CA ARG A 54 9.92 10.10 -11.88
C ARG A 54 10.14 8.81 -12.69
N HIS A 55 10.22 7.67 -11.99
CA HIS A 55 10.48 6.37 -12.60
C HIS A 55 9.31 5.42 -12.33
N VAL A 56 8.86 4.71 -13.36
CA VAL A 56 7.78 3.71 -13.26
C VAL A 56 8.12 2.59 -12.27
N THR A 57 9.40 2.28 -12.06
CA THR A 57 9.89 1.29 -11.09
C THR A 57 9.37 1.55 -9.67
N THR A 58 9.21 2.81 -9.27
CA THR A 58 8.65 3.17 -7.96
C THR A 58 7.13 2.93 -7.85
N THR A 59 6.42 2.85 -8.98
CA THR A 59 5.00 2.45 -9.03
C THR A 59 4.87 0.92 -9.10
N GLN A 60 5.82 0.24 -9.74
CA GLN A 60 5.79 -1.23 -9.93
C GLN A 60 5.73 -2.01 -8.62
N ILE A 61 6.31 -1.49 -7.53
CA ILE A 61 6.26 -2.14 -6.21
C ILE A 61 4.83 -2.31 -5.68
N TYR A 62 3.87 -1.51 -6.18
CA TYR A 62 2.46 -1.57 -5.79
C TYR A 62 1.63 -2.49 -6.69
N ASP A 63 2.17 -2.98 -7.81
CA ASP A 63 1.44 -3.86 -8.74
C ASP A 63 1.44 -5.31 -8.21
N LYS A 64 0.44 -5.64 -7.40
CA LYS A 64 0.28 -6.97 -6.81
C LYS A 64 -0.22 -8.02 -7.80
N ARG A 65 -0.80 -7.61 -8.94
CA ARG A 65 -1.33 -8.52 -9.98
C ARG A 65 -0.24 -9.42 -10.58
N ARG A 66 1.00 -8.95 -10.64
CA ARG A 66 2.13 -9.77 -11.11
C ARG A 66 2.41 -10.97 -10.21
N ARG A 67 2.15 -10.85 -8.90
CA ARG A 67 2.28 -11.98 -7.97
C ARG A 67 1.13 -12.96 -8.11
N SER A 68 -0.10 -12.48 -8.31
CA SER A 68 -1.26 -13.36 -8.49
C SER A 68 -1.21 -14.17 -9.79
N THR A 69 -0.71 -13.61 -10.89
CA THR A 69 -0.56 -14.36 -12.15
C THR A 69 0.44 -15.51 -12.03
N ALA A 70 1.54 -15.31 -11.30
CA ALA A 70 2.53 -16.35 -11.05
C ALA A 70 1.96 -17.52 -10.22
N GLU A 71 1.14 -17.24 -9.21
CA GLU A 71 0.49 -18.31 -8.42
C GLU A 71 -0.67 -18.99 -9.15
N SER A 72 -1.42 -18.26 -9.98
CA SER A 72 -2.53 -18.83 -10.76
C SER A 72 -2.04 -19.79 -11.85
N ALA A 73 -0.87 -19.53 -12.45
CA ALA A 73 -0.26 -20.43 -13.43
C ALA A 73 0.09 -21.80 -12.84
N SER A 74 0.47 -21.86 -11.57
CA SER A 74 0.74 -23.11 -10.85
C SER A 74 -0.52 -23.96 -10.67
N HIS A 75 -1.71 -23.35 -10.55
CA HIS A 75 -2.98 -24.09 -10.48
C HIS A 75 -3.39 -24.67 -11.84
N LEU A 76 -3.02 -24.05 -12.97
CA LEU A 76 -3.43 -24.51 -14.31
C LEU A 76 -2.55 -25.63 -14.89
N LEU A 77 -1.38 -25.87 -14.32
CA LEU A 77 -0.47 -26.95 -14.76
C LEU A 77 -0.60 -28.24 -13.91
N ALA A 78 -1.57 -28.28 -12.98
CA ALA A 78 -1.81 -29.41 -12.08
C ALA A 78 -2.91 -30.36 -12.59
N ILE A 79 -3.03 -30.55 -13.91
CA ILE A 79 -3.94 -31.52 -14.54
C ILE A 79 -3.11 -32.58 -15.26
#